data_AF-A0A2M7T7R5-F1
#
_entry.id   AF-A0A2M7T7R5-F1
#
_cell.length_a   1.000
_cell.length_b   1.000
_cell.length_c   1.000
_cell.angle_alpha   90.00
_cell.angle_beta   90.00
_cell.angle_gamma   90.00
#
_symmetry.space_group_name_H-M   'P 1'
#
loop_
_entity.id
_entity.type
_entity.pdbx_description
1 polymer ?
#
loop_
_entity_poly.entity_id
_entity_poly.type
_entity_poly.pdbx_seq_one_letter_code
_entity_poly.pdbx_strand_id
1 'polypeptide(L)'
;MISVVNLVRKYSLGKEPLIALDNVSISISQGEFVSIMGTSGSGKSTLLNLIGGLDRFDSGEISVDGLDIASLDENQLAKYRREKIGFIFQSYNLVPTLTALQNVELPLIFSGIPKNDRLTKVQDMLKTVGLQDRVNHRPTEMSGGEQQRVAVARALINNPAIILGDEPTGNLDSKTGEEIMDLLTWMNKNNGLTVVMVTHDAEKARYADRVVHIKDGRIIRGEG
;
A
#
# COMPACT_ATOMS: atom_id res chain seq x y z
N MET A 1 4.14 -9.08 -12.99
CA MET A 1 4.90 -8.45 -11.90
C MET A 1 4.45 -9.05 -10.57
N ILE A 2 3.16 -9.00 -10.21
CA ILE A 2 2.60 -9.80 -9.08
C ILE A 2 1.75 -10.95 -9.66
N SER A 3 1.91 -12.15 -9.10
CA SER A 3 1.09 -13.33 -9.39
C SER A 3 0.66 -13.99 -8.09
N VAL A 4 -0.64 -14.15 -7.91
CA VAL A 4 -1.25 -14.87 -6.78
C VAL A 4 -2.04 -16.03 -7.34
N VAL A 5 -1.80 -17.24 -6.84
CA VAL A 5 -2.43 -18.47 -7.35
C VAL A 5 -2.99 -19.29 -6.19
N ASN A 6 -4.29 -19.56 -6.24
CA ASN A 6 -5.04 -20.42 -5.33
C ASN A 6 -4.76 -20.12 -3.84
N LEU A 7 -4.63 -18.84 -3.51
CA LEU A 7 -4.21 -18.38 -2.19
C LEU A 7 -5.31 -18.63 -1.15
N VAL A 8 -4.93 -19.25 -0.04
CA VAL A 8 -5.80 -19.53 1.10
C VAL A 8 -5.18 -18.95 2.36
N ARG A 9 -6.00 -18.23 3.14
CA ARG A 9 -5.63 -17.72 4.46
C ARG A 9 -6.75 -17.98 5.45
N LYS A 10 -6.41 -18.64 6.55
CA LYS A 10 -7.28 -18.95 7.69
C LYS A 10 -6.71 -18.31 8.95
N TYR A 11 -7.59 -17.76 9.78
CA TYR A 11 -7.27 -17.27 11.12
C TYR A 11 -7.93 -18.13 12.18
N SER A 12 -7.19 -18.48 13.22
CA SER A 12 -7.71 -19.20 14.38
C SER A 12 -8.41 -18.24 15.33
N LEU A 13 -9.72 -18.04 15.15
CA LEU A 13 -10.55 -17.29 16.11
C LEU A 13 -11.37 -18.25 16.97
N GLY A 14 -10.83 -18.58 18.15
CA GLY A 14 -11.50 -19.47 19.09
C GLY A 14 -11.55 -20.91 18.58
N LYS A 15 -12.76 -21.49 18.46
CA LYS A 15 -12.95 -22.91 18.11
C LYS A 15 -13.12 -23.18 16.62
N GLU A 16 -13.53 -22.19 15.83
CA GLU A 16 -13.76 -22.34 14.40
C GLU A 16 -12.74 -21.51 13.60
N PRO A 17 -12.13 -22.07 12.55
CA PRO A 17 -11.23 -21.32 11.70
C PRO A 17 -12.02 -20.34 10.82
N LEU A 18 -11.65 -19.05 10.87
CA LEU A 18 -12.17 -18.04 9.95
C LEU A 18 -11.37 -18.10 8.64
N ILE A 19 -12.02 -18.43 7.53
CA ILE A 19 -11.40 -18.40 6.20
C ILE A 19 -11.45 -16.96 5.68
N ALA A 20 -10.32 -16.26 5.71
CA ALA A 20 -10.21 -14.89 5.21
C ALA A 20 -10.04 -14.84 3.70
N LEU A 21 -9.28 -15.78 3.13
CA LEU A 21 -9.13 -15.97 1.69
C LEU A 21 -9.32 -17.44 1.33
N ASP A 22 -10.02 -17.70 0.23
CA ASP A 22 -10.37 -19.03 -0.25
C ASP A 22 -10.10 -19.13 -1.76
N ASN A 23 -8.96 -19.75 -2.11
CA ASN A 23 -8.54 -20.02 -3.49
C ASN A 23 -8.51 -18.76 -4.38
N VAL A 24 -7.97 -17.66 -3.84
CA VAL A 24 -7.84 -16.40 -4.56
C VAL A 24 -6.72 -16.48 -5.61
N SER A 25 -7.04 -16.11 -6.86
CA SER A 25 -6.08 -16.04 -7.96
C SER A 25 -6.19 -14.70 -8.69
N ILE A 26 -5.09 -13.95 -8.74
CA ILE A 26 -5.02 -12.65 -9.42
C ILE A 26 -3.61 -12.40 -9.95
N SER A 27 -3.52 -11.88 -11.17
CA SER A 27 -2.28 -11.36 -11.75
C SER A 27 -2.35 -9.84 -11.88
N ILE A 28 -1.24 -9.16 -11.60
CA ILE A 28 -1.10 -7.71 -11.77
C ILE A 28 0.18 -7.42 -12.56
N SER A 29 0.01 -6.65 -13.63
CA SER A 29 1.07 -6.25 -14.55
C SER A 29 1.90 -5.11 -13.97
N GLN A 30 3.13 -4.97 -14.46
CA GLN A 30 3.97 -3.84 -14.09
C GLN A 30 3.34 -2.54 -14.60
N GLY A 31 3.33 -1.49 -13.78
CA GLY A 31 2.71 -0.21 -14.08
C GLY A 31 1.17 -0.21 -14.07
N GLU A 32 0.51 -1.32 -13.77
CA GLU A 32 -0.97 -1.38 -13.69
C GLU A 32 -1.46 -0.73 -12.39
N PHE A 33 -2.55 0.02 -12.46
CA PHE A 33 -3.34 0.41 -11.29
C PHE A 33 -4.54 -0.53 -11.16
N VAL A 34 -4.57 -1.37 -10.12
CA VAL A 34 -5.69 -2.25 -9.78
C VAL A 34 -6.40 -1.79 -8.51
N SER A 35 -7.72 -1.74 -8.56
CA SER A 35 -8.58 -1.56 -7.38
C SER A 35 -9.27 -2.87 -7.02
N ILE A 36 -9.13 -3.33 -5.79
CA ILE A 36 -9.83 -4.52 -5.27
C ILE A 36 -10.97 -4.05 -4.38
N MET A 37 -12.20 -4.29 -4.84
CA MET A 37 -13.43 -3.85 -4.22
C MET A 37 -14.15 -4.96 -3.47
N GLY A 38 -14.82 -4.60 -2.37
CA GLY A 38 -15.61 -5.55 -1.59
C GLY A 38 -16.05 -4.95 -0.25
N THR A 39 -17.02 -5.56 0.40
CA THR A 39 -17.51 -5.12 1.73
C THR A 39 -16.46 -5.31 2.81
N SER A 40 -16.64 -4.69 3.97
CA SER A 40 -15.81 -5.01 5.15
C SER A 40 -15.85 -6.51 5.44
N GLY A 41 -14.72 -7.08 5.84
CA GLY A 41 -14.57 -8.52 6.10
C GLY A 41 -14.42 -9.41 4.85
N SER A 42 -14.45 -8.88 3.63
CA SER A 42 -14.39 -9.72 2.41
C SER A 42 -13.01 -10.31 2.09
N GLY A 43 -11.97 -9.99 2.85
CA GLY A 43 -10.59 -10.48 2.65
C GLY A 43 -9.63 -9.50 1.95
N LYS A 44 -10.09 -8.31 1.55
CA LYS A 44 -9.28 -7.27 0.89
C LYS A 44 -7.93 -6.97 1.56
N SER A 45 -7.97 -6.50 2.81
CA SER A 45 -6.76 -6.13 3.56
C SER A 45 -5.86 -7.35 3.83
N THR A 46 -6.45 -8.53 4.02
CA THR A 46 -5.69 -9.78 4.12
C THR A 46 -4.90 -10.05 2.85
N LEU A 47 -5.53 -9.98 1.67
CA LEU A 47 -4.82 -10.15 0.39
C LEU A 47 -3.69 -9.12 0.22
N LEU A 48 -3.98 -7.85 0.52
CA LEU A 48 -3.00 -6.77 0.43
C LEU A 48 -1.80 -6.99 1.36
N ASN A 49 -2.04 -7.38 2.61
CA ASN A 49 -0.99 -7.68 3.58
C ASN A 49 -0.12 -8.89 3.18
N LEU A 50 -0.72 -9.92 2.58
CA LEU A 50 0.01 -11.10 2.10
C LEU A 50 0.91 -10.77 0.90
N ILE A 51 0.40 -10.01 -0.09
CA ILE A 51 1.23 -9.51 -1.21
C ILE A 51 2.39 -8.66 -0.68
N GLY A 52 2.12 -7.84 0.33
CA GLY A 52 3.10 -6.98 0.97
C GLY A 52 4.07 -7.68 1.92
N GLY A 53 3.93 -8.99 2.16
CA GLY A 53 4.80 -9.75 3.06
C GLY A 53 4.70 -9.31 4.52
N LEU A 54 3.52 -8.85 4.96
CA LEU A 54 3.21 -8.51 6.37
C LEU A 54 2.54 -9.65 7.14
N ASP A 55 2.04 -10.67 6.43
CA ASP A 55 1.44 -11.87 7.01
C ASP A 55 1.88 -13.11 6.20
N ARG A 56 1.59 -14.31 6.72
CA ARG A 56 1.82 -15.60 6.05
C ARG A 56 0.49 -16.22 5.64
N PHE A 57 0.51 -17.08 4.63
CA PHE A 57 -0.66 -17.79 4.12
C PHE A 57 -0.54 -19.30 4.35
N ASP A 58 -1.68 -20.00 4.30
CA ASP A 58 -1.77 -21.43 4.61
C ASP A 58 -1.49 -22.31 3.39
N SER A 59 -1.90 -21.87 2.19
CA SER A 59 -1.60 -22.55 0.92
C SER A 59 -1.74 -21.61 -0.27
N GLY A 60 -1.23 -22.05 -1.43
CA GLY A 60 -1.17 -21.28 -2.67
C GLY A 60 0.20 -20.67 -2.89
N GLU A 61 0.29 -19.71 -3.81
CA GLU A 61 1.56 -19.10 -4.21
C GLU A 61 1.40 -17.58 -4.38
N ILE A 62 2.43 -16.83 -3.96
CA ILE A 62 2.58 -15.40 -4.24
C ILE A 62 3.97 -15.17 -4.79
N SER A 63 4.05 -14.66 -6.02
CA SER A 63 5.31 -14.27 -6.67
C SER A 63 5.28 -12.80 -7.04
N VAL A 64 6.35 -12.06 -6.70
CA VAL A 64 6.54 -10.65 -7.07
C VAL A 64 7.88 -10.48 -7.77
N ASP A 65 7.87 -10.06 -9.04
CA ASP A 65 9.04 -10.04 -9.93
C ASP A 65 9.76 -11.40 -10.01
N GLY A 66 9.00 -12.50 -9.94
CA GLY A 66 9.54 -13.87 -9.92
C GLY A 66 10.08 -14.31 -8.55
N LEU A 67 10.05 -13.43 -7.54
CA LEU A 67 10.41 -13.77 -6.17
C LEU A 67 9.22 -14.43 -5.47
N ASP A 68 9.36 -15.70 -5.10
CA ASP A 68 8.38 -16.40 -4.25
C ASP A 68 8.42 -15.86 -2.82
N ILE A 69 7.35 -15.19 -2.41
CA ILE A 69 7.23 -14.54 -1.10
C ILE A 69 7.13 -15.59 0.02
N ALA A 70 6.61 -16.79 -0.25
CA ALA A 70 6.47 -17.84 0.76
C ALA A 70 7.84 -18.32 1.27
N SER A 71 8.81 -18.39 0.36
CA SER A 71 10.17 -18.90 0.60
C SER A 71 11.05 -17.97 1.46
N LEU A 72 10.66 -16.70 1.61
CA LEU A 72 11.47 -15.69 2.29
C LEU A 72 11.37 -15.85 3.81
N ASP A 73 12.50 -15.77 4.52
CA ASP A 73 12.52 -15.58 5.97
C ASP A 73 12.18 -14.12 6.35
N GLU A 74 12.12 -13.79 7.65
CA GLU A 74 11.74 -12.45 8.09
C GLU A 74 12.74 -11.36 7.65
N ASN A 75 14.04 -11.67 7.62
CA ASN A 75 15.05 -10.70 7.18
C ASN A 75 14.91 -10.41 5.68
N GLN A 76 14.64 -11.46 4.90
CA GLN A 76 14.38 -11.37 3.47
C GLN A 76 13.07 -10.64 3.18
N LEU A 77 12.00 -10.88 3.96
CA LEU A 77 10.76 -10.11 3.87
C LEU A 77 10.96 -8.64 4.22
N ALA A 78 11.76 -8.33 5.24
CA ALA A 78 12.10 -6.95 5.58
C ALA A 78 12.85 -6.23 4.45
N LYS A 79 13.75 -6.94 3.76
CA LYS A 79 14.45 -6.44 2.56
C LYS A 79 13.46 -6.24 1.40
N TYR A 80 12.62 -7.24 1.13
CA TYR A 80 11.58 -7.17 0.11
C TYR A 80 10.66 -5.95 0.32
N ARG A 81 10.14 -5.77 1.53
CA ARG A 81 9.30 -4.62 1.89
C ARG A 81 10.04 -3.31 1.64
N ARG A 82 11.30 -3.21 2.06
CA ARG A 82 12.10 -1.98 1.92
C ARG A 82 12.40 -1.60 0.47
N GLU A 83 12.66 -2.58 -0.39
CA GLU A 83 13.13 -2.37 -1.76
C GLU A 83 12.00 -2.33 -2.79
N LYS A 84 10.88 -3.01 -2.52
CA LYS A 84 9.82 -3.22 -3.52
C LYS A 84 8.49 -2.56 -3.15
N ILE A 85 8.20 -2.39 -1.85
CA ILE A 85 6.85 -2.08 -1.37
C ILE A 85 6.80 -0.74 -0.66
N GLY A 86 5.86 0.12 -1.04
CA GLY A 86 5.40 1.23 -0.22
C GLY A 86 3.97 0.97 0.25
N PHE A 87 3.69 1.24 1.53
CA PHE A 87 2.36 1.09 2.10
C PHE A 87 1.70 2.42 2.42
N ILE A 88 0.42 2.51 2.08
CA ILE A 88 -0.44 3.64 2.41
C ILE A 88 -1.69 3.07 3.10
N PHE A 89 -2.04 3.60 4.26
CA PHE A 89 -3.16 3.12 5.07
C PHE A 89 -4.15 4.25 5.33
N GLN A 90 -5.42 3.89 5.54
CA GLN A 90 -6.49 4.82 5.93
C GLN A 90 -6.15 5.62 7.19
N SER A 91 -5.50 4.99 8.18
CA SER A 91 -5.10 5.62 9.45
C SER A 91 -3.75 6.32 9.40
N TYR A 92 -3.14 6.48 8.21
CA TYR A 92 -1.86 7.15 7.94
C TYR A 92 -0.61 6.45 8.54
N ASN A 93 -0.77 5.83 9.71
CA ASN A 93 0.25 5.12 10.49
C ASN A 93 1.51 5.97 10.72
N LEU A 94 1.37 7.28 10.90
CA LEU A 94 2.49 8.17 11.23
C LEU A 94 2.90 7.98 12.70
N VAL A 95 4.20 8.10 13.00
CA VAL A 95 4.71 8.10 14.37
C VAL A 95 4.40 9.47 14.99
N PRO A 96 3.54 9.56 16.03
CA PRO A 96 3.00 10.84 16.51
C PRO A 96 4.05 11.81 17.06
N THR A 97 5.16 11.27 17.58
CA THR A 97 6.24 12.05 18.19
C THR A 97 7.25 12.60 17.18
N LEU A 98 7.19 12.14 15.93
CA LEU A 98 8.11 12.52 14.86
C LEU A 98 7.50 13.63 13.98
N THR A 99 8.35 14.48 13.42
CA THR A 99 7.93 15.46 12.41
C THR A 99 7.60 14.79 11.07
N ALA A 100 7.01 15.55 10.13
CA ALA A 100 6.80 15.10 8.75
C ALA A 100 8.12 14.64 8.11
N LEU A 101 9.20 15.42 8.25
CA LEU A 101 10.54 15.04 7.80
C LEU A 101 10.97 13.70 8.40
N GLN A 102 10.88 13.55 9.72
CA GLN A 102 11.34 12.34 10.38
C GLN A 102 10.51 11.12 10.00
N ASN A 103 9.18 11.27 9.83
CA ASN A 103 8.31 10.19 9.37
C ASN A 103 8.69 9.71 7.96
N VAL A 104 8.99 10.62 7.04
CA VAL A 104 9.42 10.30 5.67
C VAL A 104 10.86 9.79 5.64
N GLU A 105 11.71 10.19 6.59
CA GLU A 105 13.10 9.73 6.69
C GLU A 105 13.23 8.26 7.14
N LEU A 106 12.29 7.76 7.95
CA LEU A 106 12.38 6.42 8.57
C LEU A 106 12.78 5.29 7.62
N PRO A 107 12.16 5.11 6.43
CA PRO A 107 12.52 4.03 5.51
C PRO A 107 13.97 4.14 5.03
N LEU A 108 14.48 5.35 4.82
CA LEU A 108 15.85 5.59 4.36
C LEU A 108 16.89 5.26 5.44
N ILE A 109 16.55 5.43 6.72
CA ILE A 109 17.41 5.01 7.85
C ILE A 109 17.62 3.51 7.79
N PHE A 110 16.55 2.75 7.60
CA PHE A 110 16.63 1.29 7.47
C PHE A 110 17.30 0.85 6.17
N SER A 111 17.28 1.67 5.12
CA SER A 111 18.04 1.47 3.88
C SER A 111 19.54 1.79 4.02
N GLY A 112 20.01 2.24 5.18
CA GLY A 112 21.43 2.55 5.41
C GLY A 112 21.95 3.77 4.66
N ILE A 113 21.06 4.63 4.16
CA ILE A 113 21.45 5.83 3.39
C ILE A 113 22.08 6.86 4.35
N PRO A 114 23.22 7.51 4.01
CA PRO A 114 23.85 8.52 4.86
C PRO A 114 22.94 9.71 5.18
N LYS A 115 23.06 10.26 6.40
CA LYS A 115 22.15 11.31 6.92
C LYS A 115 21.98 12.52 5.99
N ASN A 116 23.08 13.02 5.42
CA ASN A 116 23.04 14.20 4.55
C ASN A 116 22.21 13.93 3.29
N ASP A 117 22.40 12.75 2.67
CA ASP A 117 21.66 12.35 1.47
C ASP A 117 20.18 12.12 1.78
N ARG A 118 19.86 11.59 2.98
CA ARG A 118 18.47 11.42 3.42
C ARG A 118 17.75 12.75 3.55
N LEU A 119 18.39 13.74 4.16
CA LEU A 119 17.78 15.05 4.38
C LEU A 119 17.31 15.69 3.06
N THR A 120 18.20 15.72 2.06
CA THR A 120 17.90 16.27 0.73
C THR A 120 16.75 15.49 0.07
N LYS A 121 16.83 14.15 0.03
CA LYS A 121 15.77 13.30 -0.54
C LYS A 121 14.41 13.52 0.11
N VAL A 122 14.38 13.63 1.43
CA VAL A 122 13.13 13.83 2.18
C VAL A 122 12.53 15.20 1.90
N GLN A 123 13.35 16.25 1.84
CA GLN A 123 12.89 17.60 1.51
C GLN A 123 12.30 17.67 0.08
N ASP A 124 12.97 17.06 -0.89
CA ASP A 124 12.49 17.00 -2.28
C ASP A 124 11.17 16.20 -2.38
N MET A 125 11.06 15.09 -1.66
CA MET A 125 9.84 14.29 -1.62
C MET A 125 8.68 15.04 -0.96
N LEU A 126 8.92 15.71 0.18
CA LEU A 126 7.91 16.53 0.85
C LEU A 126 7.45 17.68 -0.05
N LYS A 127 8.36 18.32 -0.79
CA LYS A 127 8.01 19.33 -1.79
C LYS A 127 7.16 18.75 -2.91
N THR A 128 7.48 17.56 -3.40
CA THR A 128 6.74 16.88 -4.48
C THR A 128 5.29 16.62 -4.09
N VAL A 129 5.02 16.28 -2.82
CA VAL A 129 3.66 16.09 -2.32
C VAL A 129 2.98 17.38 -1.82
N GLY A 130 3.64 18.54 -1.95
CA GLY A 130 3.09 19.86 -1.60
C GLY A 130 3.22 20.24 -0.12
N LEU A 131 4.20 19.70 0.59
CA LEU A 131 4.41 19.87 2.04
C LEU A 131 5.72 20.59 2.40
N GLN A 132 6.28 21.40 1.50
CA GLN A 132 7.55 22.11 1.78
C GLN A 132 7.49 23.02 3.03
N ASP A 133 6.32 23.56 3.36
CA ASP A 133 6.12 24.45 4.53
C ASP A 133 5.71 23.68 5.80
N ARG A 134 5.63 22.35 5.72
CA ARG A 134 5.17 21.47 6.81
C ARG A 134 6.24 20.51 7.32
N VAL A 135 7.47 20.64 6.83
CA VAL A 135 8.62 19.75 7.10
C VAL A 135 8.82 19.45 8.60
N ASN A 136 8.65 20.46 9.47
CA ASN A 136 8.86 20.34 10.91
C ASN A 136 7.59 20.09 11.74
N HIS A 137 6.41 19.99 11.09
CA HIS A 137 5.16 19.77 11.81
C HIS A 137 5.04 18.31 12.25
N ARG A 138 4.47 18.08 13.42
CA ARG A 138 4.09 16.76 13.93
C ARG A 138 2.68 16.40 13.46
N PRO A 139 2.30 15.11 13.43
CA PRO A 139 0.96 14.68 13.01
C PRO A 139 -0.19 15.43 13.69
N THR A 140 -0.06 15.75 14.98
CA THR A 140 -1.07 16.50 15.75
C THR A 140 -1.27 17.95 15.29
N GLU A 141 -0.36 18.48 14.48
CA GLU A 141 -0.37 19.86 13.96
C GLU A 141 -0.82 19.90 12.49
N MET A 142 -1.20 18.76 11.91
CA MET A 142 -1.52 18.61 10.49
C MET A 142 -2.97 18.13 10.31
N SER A 143 -3.61 18.63 9.26
CA SER A 143 -4.90 18.11 8.78
C SER A 143 -4.77 16.65 8.31
N GLY A 144 -5.89 15.93 8.19
CA GLY A 144 -5.89 14.55 7.67
C GLY A 144 -5.27 14.43 6.27
N GLY A 145 -5.54 15.41 5.39
CA GLY A 145 -4.95 15.48 4.06
C GLY A 145 -3.44 15.66 4.07
N GLU A 146 -2.94 16.57 4.91
CA GLU A 146 -1.50 16.76 5.08
C GLU A 146 -0.84 15.50 5.66
N GLN A 147 -1.45 14.87 6.67
CA GLN A 147 -0.95 13.60 7.22
C GLN A 147 -0.91 12.50 6.16
N GLN A 148 -1.92 12.43 5.28
CA GLN A 148 -1.93 11.44 4.22
C GLN A 148 -0.88 11.71 3.15
N ARG A 149 -0.65 12.98 2.78
CA ARG A 149 0.48 13.36 1.91
C ARG A 149 1.83 12.98 2.51
N VAL A 150 2.01 13.09 3.84
CA VAL A 150 3.20 12.57 4.54
C VAL A 150 3.29 11.04 4.43
N ALA A 151 2.18 10.31 4.59
CA ALA A 151 2.15 8.86 4.46
C ALA A 151 2.49 8.41 3.02
N VAL A 152 1.98 9.11 2.00
CA VAL A 152 2.32 8.90 0.58
C VAL A 152 3.82 9.17 0.35
N ALA A 153 4.34 10.29 0.81
CA ALA A 153 5.76 10.62 0.71
C ALA A 153 6.65 9.54 1.34
N ARG A 154 6.29 9.07 2.55
CA ARG A 154 6.99 7.98 3.23
C ARG A 154 6.94 6.67 2.44
N ALA A 155 5.81 6.35 1.82
CA ALA A 155 5.68 5.15 1.02
C ALA A 155 6.57 5.21 -0.24
N LEU A 156 6.72 6.39 -0.85
CA LEU A 156 7.46 6.58 -2.10
C LEU A 156 8.96 6.82 -1.92
N ILE A 157 9.43 7.18 -0.73
CA ILE A 157 10.81 7.68 -0.51
C ILE A 157 11.92 6.70 -0.92
N ASN A 158 11.66 5.39 -0.85
CA ASN A 158 12.60 4.35 -1.28
C ASN A 158 12.50 4.02 -2.78
N ASN A 159 11.67 4.74 -3.55
CA ASN A 159 11.33 4.44 -4.93
C ASN A 159 10.83 2.99 -5.11
N PRO A 160 9.77 2.58 -4.39
CA PRO A 160 9.26 1.23 -4.50
C PRO A 160 8.73 0.95 -5.92
N ALA A 161 8.73 -0.31 -6.33
CA ALA A 161 8.07 -0.74 -7.55
C ALA A 161 6.54 -0.80 -7.41
N ILE A 162 6.05 -0.99 -6.18
CA ILE A 162 4.65 -1.26 -5.87
C ILE A 162 4.19 -0.39 -4.70
N ILE A 163 3.05 0.28 -4.86
CA ILE A 163 2.27 0.84 -3.76
C ILE A 163 1.09 -0.06 -3.43
N LEU A 164 0.97 -0.41 -2.16
CA LEU A 164 -0.17 -1.11 -1.58
C LEU A 164 -0.97 -0.12 -0.73
N GLY A 165 -2.20 0.20 -1.15
CA GLY A 165 -3.09 1.14 -0.49
C GLY A 165 -4.28 0.46 0.17
N ASP A 166 -4.38 0.50 1.50
CA ASP A 166 -5.58 0.06 2.23
C ASP A 166 -6.45 1.27 2.59
N GLU A 167 -7.51 1.46 1.81
CA GLU A 167 -8.43 2.60 1.88
C GLU A 167 -7.72 3.95 2.02
N PRO A 168 -6.81 4.31 1.09
CA PRO A 168 -5.91 5.45 1.22
C PRO A 168 -6.64 6.81 1.32
N THR A 169 -7.94 6.88 1.09
CA THR A 169 -8.72 8.11 1.22
C THR A 169 -9.92 7.97 2.15
N GLY A 170 -10.07 6.85 2.87
CA GLY A 170 -11.29 6.55 3.64
C GLY A 170 -11.55 7.49 4.82
N ASN A 171 -10.54 8.24 5.28
CA ASN A 171 -10.66 9.22 6.38
C ASN A 171 -10.59 10.68 5.90
N LEU A 172 -10.65 10.92 4.59
CA LEU A 172 -10.50 12.25 3.99
C LEU A 172 -11.84 12.79 3.49
N ASP A 173 -12.00 14.11 3.47
CA ASP A 173 -13.10 14.73 2.73
C ASP A 173 -12.95 14.47 1.22
N SER A 174 -14.05 14.60 0.48
CA SER A 174 -14.09 14.21 -0.94
C SER A 174 -13.02 14.90 -1.78
N LYS A 175 -12.82 16.21 -1.60
CA LYS A 175 -11.86 17.01 -2.37
C LYS A 175 -10.44 16.57 -2.07
N THR A 176 -10.08 16.50 -0.79
CA THR A 176 -8.74 16.04 -0.40
C THR A 176 -8.49 14.61 -0.87
N GLY A 177 -9.51 13.73 -0.79
CA GLY A 177 -9.42 12.38 -1.29
C GLY A 177 -9.18 12.30 -2.80
N GLU A 178 -9.84 13.14 -3.61
CA GLU A 178 -9.57 13.26 -5.04
C GLU A 178 -8.12 13.67 -5.32
N GLU A 179 -7.61 14.69 -4.62
CA GLU A 179 -6.23 15.15 -4.80
C GLU A 179 -5.19 14.04 -4.51
N ILE A 180 -5.45 13.18 -3.52
CA ILE A 180 -4.58 12.03 -3.23
C ILE A 180 -4.67 10.97 -4.34
N MET A 181 -5.86 10.69 -4.85
CA MET A 181 -6.05 9.72 -5.94
C MET A 181 -5.41 10.22 -7.25
N ASP A 182 -5.52 11.51 -7.55
CA ASP A 182 -4.87 12.16 -8.68
C ASP A 182 -3.34 12.05 -8.58
N LEU A 183 -2.78 12.27 -7.39
CA LEU A 183 -1.36 12.11 -7.13
C LEU A 183 -0.89 10.67 -7.39
N LEU A 184 -1.61 9.67 -6.85
CA LEU A 184 -1.27 8.26 -7.07
C LEU A 184 -1.38 7.86 -8.54
N THR A 185 -2.41 8.34 -9.23
CA THR A 185 -2.63 8.10 -10.66
C THR A 185 -1.53 8.74 -11.50
N TRP A 186 -1.12 9.96 -11.15
CA TRP A 186 -0.03 10.66 -11.82
C TRP A 186 1.30 9.90 -11.63
N MET A 187 1.61 9.44 -10.41
CA MET A 187 2.82 8.64 -10.13
C MET A 187 2.80 7.31 -10.89
N ASN A 188 1.65 6.62 -10.90
CA ASN A 188 1.46 5.40 -11.68
C ASN A 188 1.79 5.62 -13.17
N LYS A 189 1.16 6.60 -13.80
CA LYS A 189 1.28 6.86 -15.25
C LYS A 189 2.65 7.40 -15.67
N ASN A 190 3.29 8.24 -14.86
CA ASN A 190 4.53 8.91 -15.24
C ASN A 190 5.78 8.15 -14.81
N ASN A 191 5.71 7.35 -13.74
CA ASN A 191 6.88 6.67 -13.16
C ASN A 191 6.83 5.14 -13.35
N GLY A 192 5.76 4.61 -13.97
CA GLY A 192 5.57 3.16 -14.14
C GLY A 192 5.35 2.41 -12.83
N LEU A 193 4.91 3.12 -11.80
CA LEU A 193 4.65 2.58 -10.47
C LEU A 193 3.40 1.70 -10.49
N THR A 194 3.47 0.44 -10.06
CA THR A 194 2.25 -0.37 -9.88
C THR A 194 1.51 0.06 -8.62
N VAL A 195 0.19 0.18 -8.70
CA VAL A 195 -0.65 0.51 -7.55
C VAL A 195 -1.69 -0.58 -7.36
N VAL A 196 -1.75 -1.16 -6.16
CA VAL A 196 -2.82 -2.06 -5.74
C VAL A 196 -3.54 -1.39 -4.58
N MET A 197 -4.74 -0.92 -4.85
CA MET A 197 -5.60 -0.31 -3.83
C MET A 197 -6.70 -1.27 -3.45
N VAL A 198 -7.04 -1.32 -2.17
CA VAL A 198 -8.31 -1.89 -1.73
C VAL A 198 -9.24 -0.80 -1.25
N THR A 199 -10.51 -0.90 -1.63
CA THR A 199 -11.54 0.09 -1.26
C THR A 199 -12.92 -0.52 -1.25
N HIS A 200 -13.87 0.11 -0.57
CA HIS A 200 -15.31 -0.16 -0.74
C HIS A 200 -16.02 0.95 -1.53
N ASP A 201 -15.32 2.04 -1.86
CA ASP A 201 -15.84 3.19 -2.59
C ASP A 201 -15.69 3.00 -4.11
N ALA A 202 -16.83 2.97 -4.81
CA ALA A 202 -16.90 2.80 -6.26
C ALA A 202 -16.33 4.00 -7.04
N GLU A 203 -16.45 5.22 -6.52
CA GLU A 203 -15.90 6.41 -7.18
C GLU A 203 -14.37 6.40 -7.12
N LYS A 204 -13.79 5.97 -5.98
CA LYS A 204 -12.33 5.81 -5.87
C LYS A 204 -11.80 4.67 -6.73
N ALA A 205 -12.57 3.60 -6.89
CA ALA A 205 -12.17 2.48 -7.75
C ALA A 205 -12.03 2.86 -9.24
N ARG A 206 -12.73 3.90 -9.72
CA ARG A 206 -12.66 4.37 -11.12
C ARG A 206 -11.31 4.97 -11.52
N TYR A 207 -10.44 5.27 -10.55
CA TYR A 207 -9.08 5.72 -10.83
C TYR A 207 -8.16 4.60 -11.32
N ALA A 208 -8.53 3.34 -11.06
CA ALA A 208 -7.76 2.18 -11.46
C ALA A 208 -8.01 1.80 -12.93
N ASP A 209 -7.01 1.23 -13.59
CA ASP A 209 -7.13 0.65 -14.92
C ASP A 209 -8.07 -0.58 -14.93
N ARG A 210 -8.10 -1.30 -13.79
CA ARG A 210 -8.93 -2.48 -13.61
C ARG A 210 -9.49 -2.56 -12.20
N VAL A 211 -10.77 -2.93 -12.11
CA VAL A 211 -11.45 -3.21 -10.85
C VAL A 211 -11.65 -4.71 -10.70
N VAL A 212 -11.33 -5.25 -9.53
CA VAL A 212 -11.52 -6.65 -9.16
C VAL A 212 -12.41 -6.71 -7.95
N HIS A 213 -13.45 -7.55 -7.96
CA HIS A 213 -14.33 -7.68 -6.81
C HIS A 213 -13.96 -8.91 -5.99
N ILE A 214 -13.92 -8.74 -4.66
CA ILE A 214 -13.72 -9.81 -3.69
C ILE A 214 -14.90 -9.87 -2.72
N LYS A 215 -15.46 -11.06 -2.55
CA LYS A 215 -16.60 -11.33 -1.66
C LYS A 215 -16.34 -12.65 -0.94
N ASP A 216 -16.53 -12.66 0.37
CA ASP A 216 -16.38 -13.84 1.23
C ASP A 216 -15.07 -14.61 0.97
N GLY A 217 -13.96 -13.87 0.85
CA GLY A 217 -12.63 -14.43 0.62
C GLY A 217 -12.37 -14.93 -0.81
N ARG A 218 -13.26 -14.70 -1.77
CA ARG A 218 -13.14 -15.16 -3.16
C ARG A 218 -13.21 -14.01 -4.14
N ILE A 219 -12.39 -14.06 -5.20
CA ILE A 219 -12.54 -13.12 -6.32
C ILE A 219 -13.77 -13.54 -7.12
N ILE A 220 -14.71 -12.62 -7.25
CA ILE A 220 -15.87 -12.78 -8.13
C ILE A 220 -15.50 -12.17 -9.48
N ARG A 221 -15.78 -12.89 -10.58
CA ARG A 221 -15.55 -12.36 -11.93
C ARG A 221 -16.36 -11.07 -12.07
N GLY A 222 -15.68 -9.95 -12.27
CA GLY A 222 -16.30 -8.70 -12.71
C GLY A 222 -16.69 -8.80 -14.18
N GLU A 223 -17.81 -8.18 -14.54
CA GLU A 223 -18.18 -7.94 -15.94
C GLU A 223 -17.07 -7.09 -16.59
N GLY A 224 -16.56 -7.56 -17.72
CA GLY A 224 -15.67 -6.80 -18.60
C GLY A 224 -16.46 -6.05 -19.66
#